data_AF-A0A8S0S1G8-F1
#
_entry.id   AF-A0A8S0S1G8-F1
#
_cell.length_a   1.000
_cell.length_b   1.000
_cell.length_c   1.000
_cell.angle_alpha   90.00
_cell.angle_beta   90.00
_cell.angle_gamma   90.00
#
_symmetry.space_group_name_H-M   'P 1'
#
loop_
_entity.id
_entity.type
_entity.pdbx_description
1 polymer ?
#
loop_
_entity_poly.entity_id
_entity_poly.type
_entity_poly.pdbx_seq_one_letter_code
_entity_poly.pdbx_strand_id
1 'polypeptide(L)'
;MTVLLLFELLLQFRESGCENCPFFQMEDDHERVVDCTTPNFTGIISVMDPTRSWAARWLRIGRFAPGCYTLAVSEALPHEMQNICEEERIPYVPPKRG
;
A
#
# COMPACT_ATOMS: atom_id res chain seq x y z
N MET A 1 -6.52 -2.70 4.66
CA MET A 1 -5.59 -2.09 3.69
C MET A 1 -5.19 -3.21 2.73
N THR A 2 -5.80 -3.29 1.55
CA THR A 2 -5.52 -4.39 0.61
C THR A 2 -4.24 -4.06 -0.14
N VAL A 3 -3.13 -4.23 0.56
CA VAL A 3 -1.73 -4.17 0.10
C VAL A 3 -1.31 -2.84 -0.54
N LEU A 4 -0.15 -2.40 -0.11
CA LEU A 4 0.50 -1.15 -0.48
C LEU A 4 0.53 -0.96 -1.98
N LEU A 5 -0.12 0.11 -2.38
CA LEU A 5 -0.08 0.60 -3.72
C LEU A 5 0.25 2.07 -3.69
N LEU A 6 1.51 2.32 -3.98
CA LEU A 6 1.88 3.45 -4.76
C LEU A 6 2.73 2.87 -5.90
N PHE A 7 2.41 3.17 -7.16
CA PHE A 7 3.35 2.94 -8.27
C PHE A 7 4.50 3.94 -8.12
N GLU A 8 5.17 3.90 -6.98
CA GLU A 8 6.45 4.51 -6.76
C GLU A 8 7.45 3.41 -7.05
N LEU A 9 8.43 3.73 -7.89
CA LEU A 9 9.50 2.80 -8.21
C LEU A 9 10.10 2.29 -6.88
N LEU A 10 10.52 1.03 -6.79
CA LEU A 10 11.21 0.46 -5.61
C LEU A 10 12.25 1.41 -5.00
N LEU A 11 12.90 2.23 -5.84
CA LEU A 11 13.86 3.26 -5.43
C LEU A 11 13.23 4.40 -4.62
N GLN A 12 12.05 4.88 -4.97
CA GLN A 12 11.41 5.97 -4.26
C GLN A 12 10.89 5.54 -2.88
N PHE A 13 10.45 4.29 -2.72
CA PHE A 13 10.18 3.74 -1.39
C PHE A 13 11.43 3.67 -0.52
N ARG A 14 12.59 3.37 -1.10
CA ARG A 14 13.86 3.38 -0.37
C ARG A 14 14.28 4.80 0.02
N GLU A 15 14.08 5.78 -0.86
CA GLU A 15 14.52 7.16 -0.60
C GLU A 15 13.58 7.93 0.32
N SER A 16 12.27 7.67 0.25
CA SER A 16 11.24 8.51 0.90
C SER A 16 10.21 7.73 1.74
N GLY A 17 10.32 6.40 1.80
CA GLY A 17 9.37 5.56 2.51
C GLY A 17 7.99 5.52 1.84
N CYS A 18 6.97 5.12 2.60
CA CYS A 18 5.58 5.17 2.14
C CYS A 18 4.79 6.22 2.93
N GLU A 19 4.32 7.27 2.25
CA GLU A 19 3.50 8.33 2.88
C GLU A 19 2.22 7.79 3.55
N ASN A 20 1.61 6.74 2.97
CA ASN A 20 0.40 6.14 3.50
C ASN A 20 0.68 5.10 4.60
N CYS A 21 1.91 4.63 4.73
CA CYS A 21 2.30 3.56 5.66
C CYS A 21 3.65 3.85 6.35
N PRO A 22 3.78 4.99 7.06
CA PRO A 22 5.02 5.38 7.71
C PRO A 22 5.45 4.38 8.80
N PHE A 23 4.49 3.62 9.34
CA PHE A 23 4.73 2.61 10.37
C PHE A 23 5.59 1.42 9.90
N PHE A 24 5.76 1.22 8.60
CA PHE A 24 6.71 0.22 8.10
C PHE A 24 8.17 0.70 8.12
N GLN A 25 8.43 2.01 8.26
CA GLN A 25 9.78 2.58 8.36
C GLN A 25 10.71 2.10 7.23
N MET A 26 10.20 2.14 5.99
CA MET A 26 10.89 1.63 4.80
C MET A 26 12.13 2.44 4.42
N GLU A 27 12.17 3.70 4.86
CA GLU A 27 13.30 4.61 4.75
C GLU A 27 14.51 4.17 5.60
N ASP A 28 14.26 3.54 6.75
CA ASP A 28 15.28 3.05 7.67
C ASP A 28 15.66 1.59 7.38
N ASP A 29 14.71 0.81 6.85
CA ASP A 29 14.87 -0.61 6.52
C ASP A 29 14.40 -0.93 5.11
N HIS A 30 15.35 -0.97 4.18
CA HIS A 30 15.09 -1.21 2.77
C HIS A 30 14.70 -2.66 2.44
N GLU A 31 14.89 -3.63 3.35
CA GLU A 31 14.42 -5.00 3.15
C GLU A 31 12.88 -5.04 3.23
N ARG A 32 12.29 -4.26 4.13
CA ARG A 32 10.83 -4.13 4.27
C ARG A 32 10.13 -3.62 3.02
N VAL A 33 10.83 -2.85 2.19
CA VAL A 33 10.28 -2.42 0.89
C VAL A 33 9.93 -3.64 0.03
N VAL A 34 10.79 -4.66 0.02
CA VAL A 34 10.57 -5.88 -0.75
C VAL A 34 9.41 -6.69 -0.14
N ASP A 35 9.35 -6.79 1.18
CA ASP A 35 8.30 -7.55 1.87
C ASP A 35 6.92 -6.92 1.79
N CYS A 36 6.88 -5.59 1.61
CA CYS A 36 5.64 -4.82 1.61
C CYS A 36 5.18 -4.42 0.20
N THR A 37 5.94 -4.73 -0.86
CA THR A 37 5.58 -4.44 -2.25
C THR A 37 5.49 -5.73 -3.07
N THR A 38 4.74 -5.70 -4.18
CA THR A 38 4.65 -6.86 -5.10
C THR A 38 4.60 -6.39 -6.56
N PRO A 39 5.30 -7.08 -7.48
CA PRO A 39 5.14 -6.84 -8.91
C PRO A 39 3.83 -7.45 -9.46
N ASN A 40 3.18 -8.34 -8.71
CA ASN A 40 2.03 -9.13 -9.18
C ASN A 40 0.70 -8.46 -8.83
N PHE A 41 0.36 -7.42 -9.60
CA PHE A 41 -0.86 -6.65 -9.45
C PHE A 41 -1.71 -6.63 -10.72
N THR A 42 -2.97 -6.21 -10.60
CA THR A 42 -3.88 -6.02 -11.73
C THR A 42 -4.51 -4.63 -11.70
N GLY A 43 -4.43 -3.93 -12.83
CA GLY A 43 -5.03 -2.62 -13.05
C GLY A 43 -4.36 -1.50 -12.27
N ILE A 44 -4.45 -0.27 -12.77
CA ILE A 44 -3.91 0.94 -12.12
C ILE A 44 -5.00 2.01 -12.14
N ILE A 45 -5.04 2.83 -11.09
CA ILE A 45 -5.85 4.04 -10.99
C ILE A 45 -5.00 5.20 -10.50
N SER A 46 -5.03 6.32 -11.22
CA SER A 46 -4.42 7.57 -10.78
C SER A 46 -5.48 8.44 -10.12
N VAL A 47 -5.23 8.87 -8.88
CA VAL A 47 -6.15 9.67 -8.07
C VAL A 47 -5.50 11.01 -7.75
N MET A 48 -6.06 12.08 -8.30
CA MET A 48 -5.59 13.46 -8.04
C MET A 48 -6.21 14.07 -6.78
N ASP A 49 -7.49 13.79 -6.52
CA ASP A 49 -8.19 14.25 -5.32
C ASP A 49 -8.96 13.08 -4.69
N PRO A 50 -8.35 12.38 -3.72
CA PRO A 50 -8.95 11.24 -3.04
C PRO A 50 -10.23 11.59 -2.28
N THR A 51 -10.34 12.82 -1.75
CA THR A 51 -11.45 13.25 -0.91
C THR A 51 -12.75 13.47 -1.71
N ARG A 52 -12.61 13.89 -2.98
CA ARG A 52 -13.73 14.18 -3.88
C ARG A 52 -14.04 13.05 -4.86
N SER A 53 -13.11 12.13 -5.10
CA SER A 53 -13.28 11.04 -6.07
C SER A 53 -14.24 9.95 -5.56
N TRP A 54 -15.29 9.68 -6.33
CA TRP A 54 -16.18 8.54 -6.08
C TRP A 54 -15.43 7.21 -6.14
N ALA A 55 -14.54 7.04 -7.14
CA ALA A 55 -13.74 5.82 -7.28
C ALA A 55 -12.82 5.62 -6.07
N ALA A 56 -12.21 6.68 -5.55
CA ALA A 56 -11.38 6.61 -4.35
C ALA A 56 -12.20 6.20 -3.11
N ARG A 57 -13.43 6.71 -2.98
CA ARG A 57 -14.35 6.31 -1.91
C ARG A 57 -14.76 4.83 -2.03
N TRP A 58 -15.10 4.40 -3.25
CA TRP A 58 -15.49 3.01 -3.53
C TRP A 58 -14.36 2.03 -3.19
N LEU A 59 -13.13 2.38 -3.56
CA LEU A 59 -11.92 1.60 -3.30
C LEU A 59 -11.37 1.78 -1.86
N ARG A 60 -12.02 2.61 -1.03
CA ARG A 60 -11.63 2.92 0.35
C ARG A 60 -10.23 3.57 0.48
N ILE A 61 -9.78 4.27 -0.55
CA ILE A 61 -8.51 5.02 -0.60
C ILE A 61 -8.72 6.54 -0.47
N GLY A 62 -9.94 7.00 -0.17
CA GLY A 62 -10.27 8.43 -0.08
C GLY A 62 -9.59 9.22 1.04
N ARG A 63 -8.86 8.55 1.94
CA ARG A 63 -8.07 9.14 3.03
C ARG A 63 -6.55 9.09 2.78
N PHE A 64 -6.13 8.53 1.66
CA PHE A 64 -4.72 8.38 1.30
C PHE A 64 -4.25 9.56 0.46
N ALA A 65 -2.93 9.70 0.29
CA ALA A 65 -2.33 10.76 -0.50
C ALA A 65 -2.76 10.71 -1.98
N PRO A 66 -2.76 11.82 -2.73
CA PRO A 66 -2.86 11.77 -4.19
C PRO A 66 -1.76 10.89 -4.78
N GLY A 67 -2.07 10.08 -5.80
CA GLY A 67 -1.08 9.16 -6.36
C GLY A 67 -1.66 8.06 -7.24
N CYS A 68 -0.80 7.14 -7.65
CA CYS A 68 -1.16 5.97 -8.46
C CYS A 68 -1.30 4.73 -7.59
N TYR A 69 -2.46 4.10 -7.63
CA TYR A 69 -2.80 2.90 -6.87
C TYR A 69 -3.09 1.73 -7.83
N THR A 70 -2.98 0.47 -7.42
CA THR A 70 -3.54 -0.65 -8.20
C THR A 70 -4.92 -1.04 -7.71
N LEU A 71 -5.60 -1.87 -8.51
CA LEU A 71 -6.96 -2.31 -8.21
C LEU A 71 -6.97 -3.64 -7.45
N ALA A 72 -5.95 -4.47 -7.66
CA ALA A 72 -5.80 -5.74 -6.97
C ALA A 72 -4.32 -6.17 -6.91
N VAL A 73 -4.01 -6.97 -5.90
CA VAL A 73 -2.74 -7.71 -5.75
C VAL A 73 -3.06 -9.18 -5.48
N SER A 74 -2.11 -10.06 -5.75
CA SER A 74 -2.32 -11.50 -5.57
C SER A 74 -1.86 -12.01 -4.20
N GLU A 75 -0.76 -11.47 -3.69
CA GLU A 75 -0.11 -11.93 -2.47
C GLU A 75 -0.57 -11.14 -1.24
N ALA A 76 -0.72 -11.86 -0.12
CA ALA A 76 -0.85 -11.24 1.18
C ALA A 76 0.52 -10.78 1.68
N LEU A 77 0.54 -9.73 2.51
CA LEU A 77 1.72 -9.35 3.28
C LEU A 77 2.26 -10.54 4.09
N PRO A 78 3.58 -10.67 4.26
CA PRO A 78 4.18 -11.65 5.16
C PRO A 78 3.64 -11.54 6.58
N HIS A 79 3.63 -12.63 7.34
CA HIS A 79 3.12 -12.66 8.72
C HIS A 79 3.80 -11.62 9.62
N GLU A 80 5.09 -11.41 9.46
CA GLU A 80 5.85 -10.40 10.20
C GLU A 80 5.30 -8.98 9.96
N MET A 81 5.05 -8.62 8.71
CA MET A 81 4.47 -7.32 8.36
C MET A 81 3.02 -7.17 8.82
N GLN A 82 2.27 -8.28 8.91
CA GLN A 82 0.92 -8.28 9.49
C GLN A 82 0.96 -8.01 11.00
N ASN A 83 1.94 -8.54 11.72
CA ASN A 83 2.11 -8.29 13.15
C ASN A 83 2.37 -6.81 13.42
N ILE A 84 3.21 -6.15 12.61
CA ILE A 84 3.43 -4.70 12.71
C ILE A 84 2.11 -3.93 12.53
N CYS A 85 1.28 -4.32 11.56
CA CYS A 85 -0.03 -3.70 11.39
C CYS A 85 -0.92 -3.87 12.64
N GLU A 86 -0.89 -5.03 13.28
CA GLU A 86 -1.67 -5.30 14.49
C GLU A 86 -1.17 -4.48 15.69
N GLU A 87 0.14 -4.44 15.92
CA GLU A 87 0.80 -3.66 16.98
C GLU A 87 0.47 -2.16 16.85
N GLU A 88 0.51 -1.64 15.62
CA GLU A 88 0.20 -0.25 15.28
C GLU A 88 -1.32 0.01 15.17
N ARG A 89 -2.16 -1.01 15.43
CA ARG A 89 -3.63 -0.95 15.35
C ARG A 89 -4.15 -0.51 13.98
N ILE A 90 -3.43 -0.87 12.93
CA ILE A 90 -3.79 -0.63 11.54
C ILE A 90 -4.60 -1.81 11.01
N PRO A 91 -5.85 -1.59 10.55
CA PRO A 91 -6.67 -2.67 10.02
C PRO A 91 -6.14 -3.18 8.67
N TYR A 92 -5.46 -4.32 8.71
CA TYR A 92 -5.06 -5.08 7.53
C TYR A 92 -6.19 -5.99 7.06
N VAL A 93 -6.37 -6.08 5.73
CA VAL A 93 -7.36 -6.99 5.12
C VAL A 93 -6.63 -7.69 3.98
N PRO A 94 -6.39 -9.01 4.07
CA PRO A 94 -5.69 -9.72 3.02
C PRO A 94 -6.47 -9.68 1.71
N PRO A 95 -5.77 -9.77 0.56
CA PRO A 95 -6.43 -9.90 -0.73
C PRO A 95 -7.35 -11.12 -0.74
N LYS A 96 -8.51 -11.00 -1.39
CA LYS A 96 -9.36 -12.16 -1.64
C LYS A 96 -8.61 -13.06 -2.62
N ARG A 97 -8.30 -14.29 -2.22
CA ARG A 97 -7.70 -15.29 -3.11
C ARG A 97 -8.61 -15.41 -4.35
N GLY A 98 -8.01 -15.19 -5.52
CA GLY A 98 -8.62 -15.58 -6.79
C GLY A 98 -8.69 -17.09 -6.91
#